data_AF-A0A7W9LU78-F1
#
_entry.id   AF-A0A7W9LU78-F1
#
_cell.length_a   1.000
_cell.length_b   1.000
_cell.length_c   1.000
_cell.angle_alpha   90.00
_cell.angle_beta   90.00
_cell.angle_gamma   90.00
#
_symmetry.space_group_name_H-M   'P 1'
#
loop_
_entity.id
_entity.type
_entity.pdbx_description
1 polymer ?
#
loop_
_entity_poly.entity_id
_entity_poly.type
_entity_poly.pdbx_seq_one_letter_code
_entity_poly.pdbx_strand_id
1 'polypeptide(L)' 'MEVADGFRAVVPVRDSKVPAGPVLCFEASSWAGFIAELKAGSGRS' A
#
# COMPACT_ATOMS: atom_id res chain seq x y z
N MET A 1 -9.44 0.63 7.00
CA MET A 1 -8.24 0.10 6.34
C MET A 1 -8.18 -1.36 6.69
N GLU A 2 -8.62 -2.23 5.78
CA GLU A 2 -8.45 -3.68 5.96
C GLU A 2 -7.09 -4.04 5.38
N VAL A 3 -6.11 -4.22 6.27
CA VAL A 3 -4.82 -4.82 5.91
C VAL A 3 -5.07 -6.32 5.83
N ALA A 4 -4.85 -6.91 4.66
CA ALA A 4 -4.81 -8.36 4.54
C ALA A 4 -3.55 -8.86 5.27
N ASP A 5 -3.68 -9.12 6.56
CA ASP A 5 -2.66 -9.79 7.36
C ASP A 5 -2.46 -11.19 6.80
N GLY A 6 -1.42 -11.38 5.97
CA GLY A 6 -1.12 -12.70 5.42
C GLY A 6 -0.07 -12.76 4.32
N PHE A 7 0.17 -11.68 3.58
CA PHE A 7 1.25 -11.65 2.58
C PHE A 7 2.50 -11.01 3.17
N ARG A 8 3.32 -11.81 3.86
CA ARG A 8 4.57 -11.32 4.50
C ARG A 8 5.57 -10.66 3.53
N ALA A 9 5.37 -10.86 2.21
CA ALA A 9 6.18 -10.29 1.14
C ALA A 9 5.49 -9.20 0.31
N VAL A 10 4.15 -9.13 0.27
CA VAL A 10 3.44 -8.19 -0.61
C VAL A 10 2.26 -7.48 0.06
N VAL A 11 2.00 -6.25 -0.37
CA VAL A 11 0.89 -5.41 0.08
C VAL A 11 -0.15 -5.34 -1.05
N PRO A 12 -1.34 -5.94 -0.87
CA PRO A 12 -2.43 -5.83 -1.84
C PRO A 12 -3.17 -4.49 -1.71
N VAL A 13 -3.40 -3.82 -2.83
CA VAL A 13 -4.20 -2.59 -2.95
C VAL A 13 -5.38 -2.88 -3.88
N ARG A 14 -6.59 -2.59 -3.40
CA ARG A 14 -7.85 -2.75 -4.14
C ARG A 14 -8.52 -1.40 -4.33
N ASP A 15 -9.23 -1.25 -5.44
CA ASP A 15 -10.20 -0.17 -5.60
C ASP A 15 -11.39 -0.43 -4.67
N SER A 16 -11.61 0.46 -3.69
CA SER A 16 -12.69 0.33 -2.73
C SER A 16 -14.08 0.44 -3.36
N LYS A 17 -14.19 1.05 -4.55
CA LYS A 17 -15.45 1.24 -5.28
C LYS A 17 -15.77 0.07 -6.21
N VAL A 18 -14.81 -0.80 -6.48
CA VAL A 18 -15.02 -2.03 -7.26
C VAL A 18 -14.43 -3.23 -6.50
N PRO A 19 -15.13 -3.74 -5.46
CA PRO A 19 -14.58 -4.76 -4.57
C PRO A 19 -14.19 -6.08 -5.27
N ALA A 20 -14.89 -6.40 -6.37
CA ALA A 20 -14.61 -7.56 -7.23
C ALA A 20 -13.56 -7.29 -8.32
N GLY A 21 -13.00 -6.09 -8.36
CA GLY A 21 -11.99 -5.67 -9.33
C GLY A 21 -10.61 -6.27 -9.06
N PRO A 22 -9.65 -6.01 -9.98
CA PRO A 22 -8.28 -6.53 -9.86
C PRO A 22 -7.56 -5.99 -8.62
N VAL A 23 -6.64 -6.80 -8.10
CA VAL A 23 -5.77 -6.47 -6.96
C VAL A 23 -4.39 -6.12 -7.47
N LEU A 24 -3.87 -4.95 -7.09
CA LEU A 24 -2.46 -4.62 -7.32
C LEU A 24 -1.64 -5.10 -6.13
N CYS A 25 -0.57 -5.86 -6.37
CA CYS A 25 0.32 -6.33 -5.32
C CYS A 25 1.67 -5.64 -5.42
N PHE A 26 2.12 -5.01 -4.35
CA PHE A 26 3.43 -4.38 -4.24
C PHE A 26 4.33 -5.18 -3.31
N GLU A 27 5.64 -5.21 -3.53
CA GLU A 27 6.54 -5.71 -2.49
C GLU A 27 6.41 -4.86 -1.21
N ALA A 28 6.48 -5.50 -0.06
CA ALA A 28 6.37 -4.82 1.23
C ALA A 28 7.46 -3.75 1.43
N SER A 29 8.67 -4.01 0.92
CA SER A 29 9.80 -3.07 0.92
C SER A 29 9.50 -1.81 0.10
N SER A 30 8.97 -1.97 -1.12
CA SER A 30 8.59 -0.87 -1.99
C SER A 30 7.44 -0.04 -1.42
N TRP A 31 6.43 -0.68 -0.83
CA TRP A 31 5.33 0.02 -0.16
C TRP A 31 5.82 0.82 1.05
N ALA A 32 6.72 0.26 1.87
CA ALA A 32 7.31 0.96 2.99
C ALA A 32 8.12 2.20 2.54
N GLY A 33 8.91 2.08 1.47
CA GLY A 33 9.65 3.20 0.88
C GLY A 33 8.71 4.32 0.39
N PHE A 34 7.64 3.96 -0.31
CA PHE A 34 6.63 4.92 -0.77
C PHE A 34 6.01 5.73 0.39
N ILE A 35 5.61 5.06 1.48
CA ILE A 35 5.06 5.73 2.67
C ILE A 35 6.11 6.62 3.36
N ALA A 36 7.36 6.18 3.42
CA ALA A 36 8.44 6.97 4.01
C ALA A 36 8.66 8.29 3.24
N GLU A 37 8.68 8.24 1.90
CA GLU A 37 8.79 9.42 1.04
C GLU A 37 7.60 10.38 1.20
N LEU A 38 6.36 9.86 1.26
CA LEU A 38 5.18 10.69 1.53
C LEU A 38 5.28 11.44 2.87
N LYS A 39 5.76 10.77 3.92
CA LYS A 39 5.95 11.38 5.24
C LYS A 39 7.06 12.42 5.24
N ALA A 40 8.17 12.15 4.54
CA ALA A 40 9.29 13.09 4.42
C ALA A 40 8.90 14.36 3.63
N GLY A 41 8.01 14.23 2.64
CA GLY A 41 7.44 15.36 1.90
C GLY A 41 6.44 16.19 2.69
N SER A 42 5.66 15.55 3.59
CA SER A 42 4.64 16.22 4.40
C SER A 42 5.20 17.09 5.53
N GLY A 43 6.47 16.93 5.90
CA GLY A 43 7.15 17.77 6.90
C GLY A 43 7.86 19.00 6.32
N ARG A 44 7.74 19.25 5.01
CA ARG A 44 8.33 20.41 4.30
C ARG A 44 7.29 21.47 3.90
N SER A 45 6.13 21.48 4.56
CA SER A 45 5.10 22.52 4.39
C SER A 45 5.26 23.66 5.40
#